data_AF-A0AAW7YX49-F1
#
_entry.id   AF-A0AAW7YX49-F1
#
_cell.length_a   1.000
_cell.length_b   1.000
_cell.length_c   1.000
_cell.angle_alpha   90.00
_cell.angle_beta   90.00
_cell.angle_gamma   90.00
#
_symmetry.space_group_name_H-M   'P 1'
#
loop_
_entity.id
_entity.type
_entity.pdbx_description
1 polymer ?
#
loop_
_entity_poly.entity_id
_entity_poly.type
_entity_poly.pdbx_seq_one_letter_code
_entity_poly.pdbx_strand_id
1 'polypeptide(L)'
;LVASLSNKNQHGFAAYIEGFMGILKHNCSRKNHCNVLQHLQGYFKRDLSSQQREELSERIHQYREGLMPLLVPISLIQHYLREHPKH
;
A
#
# COMPACT_ATOMS: atom_id res chain seq x y z
N LEU A 1 -13.68 0.97 -41.91
CA LEU A 1 -12.85 1.93 -41.13
C LEU A 1 -12.97 1.78 -39.61
N VAL A 2 -14.05 1.20 -39.04
CA VAL A 2 -14.17 0.97 -37.58
C VAL A 2 -13.60 -0.39 -37.13
N ALA A 3 -13.54 -1.41 -38.00
CA ALA A 3 -12.94 -2.71 -37.66
C ALA A 3 -11.40 -2.69 -37.55
N SER A 4 -10.73 -1.70 -38.15
CA SER A 4 -9.27 -1.57 -38.15
C SER A 4 -8.69 -0.86 -36.92
N LEU A 5 -9.55 -0.34 -36.03
CA LEU A 5 -9.12 0.31 -34.78
C LEU A 5 -9.18 -0.64 -33.57
N SER A 6 -9.96 -1.72 -33.65
CA SER A 6 -10.03 -2.72 -32.57
C SER A 6 -8.74 -3.54 -32.43
N ASN A 7 -8.03 -3.78 -33.54
CA ASN A 7 -6.84 -4.62 -33.58
C ASN A 7 -5.54 -3.88 -33.16
N LYS A 8 -5.55 -2.54 -33.17
CA LYS A 8 -4.37 -1.71 -32.81
C LYS A 8 -4.13 -1.57 -31.31
N ASN A 9 -5.14 -1.84 -30.48
CA ASN A 9 -5.05 -1.67 -29.01
C ASN A 9 -4.77 -2.96 -28.24
N GLN A 10 -4.92 -4.12 -28.88
CA GLN A 10 -4.74 -5.42 -28.21
C GLN A 10 -3.27 -5.69 -27.85
N HIS A 11 -2.34 -5.25 -28.71
CA HIS A 11 -0.90 -5.38 -28.49
C HIS A 11 -0.40 -4.46 -27.35
N GLY A 12 -0.95 -3.25 -27.25
CA GLY A 12 -0.60 -2.31 -26.17
C GLY A 12 -1.11 -2.77 -24.79
N PHE A 13 -2.29 -3.37 -24.73
CA PHE A 13 -2.85 -3.89 -23.48
C PHE A 13 -2.09 -5.11 -22.95
N ALA A 14 -1.70 -6.03 -23.84
CA ALA A 14 -0.88 -7.18 -23.46
C ALA A 14 0.50 -6.74 -22.94
N ALA A 15 1.18 -5.83 -23.63
CA ALA A 15 2.46 -5.27 -23.20
C ALA A 15 2.35 -4.50 -21.87
N TYR A 16 1.24 -3.77 -21.67
CA TYR A 16 0.96 -3.10 -20.40
C TYR A 16 0.79 -4.11 -19.25
N ILE A 17 -0.02 -5.16 -19.44
CA ILE A 17 -0.20 -6.21 -18.41
C ILE A 17 1.12 -6.91 -18.12
N GLU A 18 1.89 -7.25 -19.15
CA GLU A 18 3.18 -7.93 -18.98
C GLU A 18 4.16 -7.06 -18.18
N GLY A 19 4.29 -5.77 -18.53
CA GLY A 19 5.12 -4.82 -17.80
C GLY A 19 4.63 -4.60 -16.37
N PHE A 20 3.33 -4.42 -16.19
CA PHE A 20 2.71 -4.24 -14.87
C PHE A 20 2.92 -5.46 -13.96
N MET A 21 2.69 -6.67 -14.48
CA MET A 21 2.93 -7.92 -13.75
C MET A 21 4.44 -8.14 -13.50
N GLY A 22 5.30 -7.72 -14.43
CA GLY A 22 6.74 -7.71 -14.24
C GLY A 22 7.16 -6.85 -13.04
N ILE A 23 6.56 -5.68 -12.88
CA ILE A 23 6.78 -4.79 -11.73
C ILE A 23 6.24 -5.41 -10.44
N LEU A 24 5.04 -6.01 -10.47
CA LEU A 24 4.43 -6.65 -9.30
C LEU A 24 5.19 -7.89 -8.79
N LYS A 25 5.98 -8.55 -9.64
CA LYS A 25 6.85 -9.67 -9.24
C LYS A 25 7.99 -9.24 -8.32
N HIS A 26 8.35 -7.96 -8.30
CA HIS A 26 9.40 -7.48 -7.41
C HIS A 26 8.88 -7.32 -5.99
N ASN A 27 9.42 -8.12 -5.08
CA ASN A 27 9.16 -7.97 -3.65
C ASN A 27 9.53 -6.56 -3.21
N CYS A 28 8.56 -5.84 -2.66
CA CYS A 28 8.78 -4.52 -2.09
C CYS A 28 9.75 -4.60 -0.91
N SER A 29 10.70 -3.67 -0.87
CA SER A 29 11.62 -3.56 0.25
C SER A 29 10.88 -3.11 1.53
N ARG A 30 11.44 -3.42 2.71
CA ARG A 30 10.94 -2.90 3.99
C ARG A 30 10.80 -1.37 3.97
N LYS A 31 11.73 -0.67 3.32
CA LYS A 31 11.67 0.79 3.12
C LYS A 31 10.40 1.20 2.36
N ASN A 32 10.09 0.53 1.24
CA ASN A 32 8.89 0.83 0.45
C ASN A 32 7.61 0.54 1.24
N HIS A 33 7.56 -0.58 1.96
CA HIS A 33 6.44 -0.88 2.86
C HIS A 33 6.26 0.21 3.92
N CYS A 34 7.33 0.64 4.60
CA CYS A 34 7.24 1.68 5.61
C CYS A 34 6.72 3.01 5.05
N ASN A 35 7.17 3.40 3.86
CA ASN A 35 6.67 4.61 3.21
C ASN A 35 5.16 4.52 2.97
N VAL A 36 4.65 3.39 2.45
CA VAL A 36 3.21 3.18 2.24
C VAL A 36 2.45 3.19 3.58
N LEU A 37 2.96 2.51 4.61
CA LEU A 37 2.34 2.49 5.94
C LEU A 37 2.29 3.89 6.58
N GLN A 38 3.30 4.74 6.38
CA GLN A 38 3.30 6.13 6.83
C GLN A 38 2.29 6.99 6.06
N HIS A 39 2.14 6.77 4.75
CA HIS A 39 1.07 7.42 3.98
C HIS A 39 -0.32 6.99 4.49
N LEU A 40 -0.51 5.72 4.80
CA LEU A 40 -1.75 5.20 5.40
C LEU A 40 -1.98 5.77 6.81
N GLN A 41 -0.95 5.92 7.62
CA GLN A 41 -1.07 6.62 8.91
C GLN A 41 -1.54 8.07 8.72
N GLY A 42 -1.04 8.75 7.68
CA GLY A 42 -1.46 10.10 7.32
C GLY A 42 -2.93 10.22 6.92
N TYR A 43 -3.54 9.16 6.38
CA TYR A 43 -4.98 9.12 6.11
C TYR A 43 -5.80 9.33 7.39
N PHE A 44 -5.38 8.74 8.51
CA PHE A 44 -6.05 8.89 9.80
C PHE A 44 -5.60 10.13 10.61
N LYS A 45 -5.02 11.14 9.96
CA LYS A 45 -4.44 12.32 10.65
C LYS A 45 -5.41 13.01 11.61
N ARG A 46 -6.71 12.98 11.33
CA ARG A 46 -7.75 13.62 12.13
C ARG A 46 -8.48 12.67 13.08
N ASP A 47 -8.31 11.36 12.89
CA ASP A 47 -9.10 10.34 13.58
C ASP A 47 -8.32 9.73 14.74
N LEU A 48 -7.00 9.62 14.62
CA LEU A 48 -6.15 9.06 15.66
C LEU A 48 -5.70 10.10 16.69
N SER A 49 -5.83 9.74 17.96
CA SER A 49 -5.17 10.45 19.06
C SER A 49 -3.64 10.50 18.86
N SER A 50 -2.97 11.42 19.54
CA SER A 50 -1.50 11.50 19.46
C SER A 50 -0.82 10.20 19.88
N GLN A 51 -1.35 9.52 20.90
CA GLN A 51 -0.84 8.25 21.38
C GLN A 51 -1.01 7.12 20.36
N GLN A 52 -2.18 7.00 19.72
CA GLN A 52 -2.42 6.01 18.66
C GLN A 52 -1.52 6.24 17.45
N ARG A 53 -1.26 7.51 17.10
CA ARG A 53 -0.31 7.85 16.03
C ARG A 53 1.11 7.45 16.40
N GLU A 54 1.53 7.73 17.63
CA GLU A 54 2.86 7.35 18.11
C GLU A 54 3.05 5.83 18.12
N GLU A 55 2.06 5.08 18.63
CA GLU A 55 2.09 3.62 18.60
C GLU A 55 2.24 3.08 17.17
N LEU A 56 1.45 3.58 16.22
CA LEU A 56 1.55 3.14 14.83
C LEU A 56 2.92 3.48 14.22
N SER A 57 3.46 4.67 14.51
CA SER A 57 4.81 5.06 14.09
C SER A 57 5.88 4.10 14.62
N GLU A 58 5.77 3.72 15.90
CA GLU A 58 6.71 2.82 16.55
C GLU A 58 6.65 1.41 15.94
N ARG A 59 5.44 0.88 15.67
CA ARG A 59 5.29 -0.42 15.00
C ARG A 59 5.84 -0.41 13.57
N ILE A 60 5.64 0.67 12.83
CA ILE A 60 6.24 0.83 11.49
C ILE A 60 7.76 0.87 11.60
N HIS A 61 8.31 1.58 12.59
CA HIS A 61 9.75 1.65 12.81
C HIS A 61 10.35 0.29 13.20
N GLN A 62 9.76 -0.41 14.16
CA GLN A 62 10.20 -1.75 14.57
C GLN A 62 10.15 -2.74 13.40
N TYR A 63 9.14 -2.65 12.52
CA TYR A 63 9.10 -3.42 11.29
C TYR A 63 10.24 -3.06 10.32
N ARG A 64 10.54 -1.77 10.16
CA ARG A 64 11.65 -1.28 9.32
C ARG A 64 12.98 -1.89 9.75
N GLU A 65 13.25 -1.87 11.05
CA GLU A 65 14.46 -2.46 11.66
C GLU A 65 14.45 -3.99 11.62
N GLY A 66 13.30 -4.62 11.37
CA GLY A 66 13.15 -6.09 11.30
C GLY A 66 12.94 -6.74 12.66
N LEU A 67 12.57 -5.96 13.67
CA LEU A 67 12.27 -6.43 15.03
C LEU A 67 10.90 -7.10 15.13
N MET A 68 10.03 -6.89 14.14
CA MET A 68 8.68 -7.47 14.08
C MET A 68 8.23 -7.74 12.65
N PRO A 69 7.23 -8.62 12.44
CA PRO A 69 6.72 -8.91 11.11
C PRO A 69 5.81 -7.80 10.58
N LEU A 70 5.66 -7.74 9.24
CA LEU A 70 4.78 -6.78 8.54
C LEU A 70 3.31 -6.88 8.99
N LEU A 71 2.88 -8.05 9.48
CA LEU A 71 1.52 -8.25 9.95
C LEU A 71 1.13 -7.26 11.07
N VAL A 72 2.08 -6.88 11.95
CA VAL A 72 1.80 -6.00 13.10
C VAL A 72 1.30 -4.61 12.69
N PRO A 73 2.04 -3.83 11.86
CA PRO A 73 1.53 -2.54 11.41
C PRO A 73 0.29 -2.69 10.52
N ILE A 74 0.15 -3.76 9.74
CA ILE A 74 -1.05 -4.01 8.92
C ILE A 74 -2.28 -4.23 9.80
N SER A 75 -2.19 -5.07 10.84
CA SER A 75 -3.33 -5.34 11.72
C SER A 75 -3.79 -4.08 12.46
N LEU A 76 -2.84 -3.22 12.84
CA LEU A 76 -3.16 -1.95 13.50
C LEU A 76 -3.88 -0.97 12.55
N ILE A 77 -3.45 -0.89 11.30
CA ILE A 77 -4.17 -0.13 10.26
C ILE A 77 -5.58 -0.70 10.03
N GLN A 78 -5.71 -2.02 9.92
CA GLN A 78 -7.03 -2.66 9.75
C GLN A 78 -7.96 -2.39 10.93
N HIS A 79 -7.42 -2.37 12.15
CA HIS A 79 -8.16 -1.98 13.34
C HIS A 79 -8.67 -0.54 13.22
N TYR A 80 -7.81 0.43 12.87
CA TYR A 80 -8.22 1.82 12.70
C TYR A 80 -9.21 2.03 11.54
N LEU A 81 -9.13 1.28 10.45
CA LEU A 81 -10.15 1.30 9.38
C LEU A 81 -11.53 0.86 9.89
N ARG A 82 -11.58 -0.12 10.81
CA ARG A 82 -12.84 -0.60 11.40
C ARG A 82 -13.41 0.40 12.40
N GLU A 83 -12.55 1.04 13.19
CA GLU A 83 -12.97 2.08 14.14
C GLU A 83 -13.42 3.37 13.44
N HIS A 84 -12.81 3.69 12.28
CA HIS A 84 -13.08 4.89 11.50
C HIS A 84 -13.55 4.55 10.08
N PRO A 85 -14.76 3.99 9.90
CA PRO A 85 -15.27 3.56 8.58
C PRO A 85 -15.69 4.72 7.67
N LYS A 86 -15.50 5.98 8.10
CA LYS A 86 -16.03 7.15 7.41
C LYS A 86 -14.99 7.77 6.48
N HIS A 87 -15.07 7.44 5.20
CA HIS A 87 -14.84 8.32 4.05
C HIS A 87 -15.58 7.77 2.82
#